data_AF-A0A9X2SZX7-F1
#
_entry.id   AF-A0A9X2SZX7-F1
#
_cell.length_a   1.000
_cell.length_b   1.000
_cell.length_c   1.000
_cell.angle_alpha   90.00
_cell.angle_beta   90.00
_cell.angle_gamma   90.00
#
_symmetry.space_group_name_H-M   'P 1'
#
loop_
_entity.id
_entity.type
_entity.pdbx_description
1 polymer ?
#
loop_
_entity_poly.entity_id
_entity_poly.type
_entity_poly.pdbx_seq_one_letter_code
_entity_poly.pdbx_strand_id
1 'polypeptide(L)'
;MKKGHIIGLGIIAVAIIIIMSMIGDASTYESFSNAKAMKTKGDDKAIHVVGQLKKGQSGNVEGIEINEDKTSFYFLMVDNEGTEQKVFYNEPVPPDFSRAEQVVVIGAYKDQDLFVADKILMKCPSKYQETELKTAGM
;
A
#
# COMPACT_ATOMS: atom_id res chain seq x y z
N MET A 1 -6.96 -11.64 49.79
CA MET A 1 -6.18 -10.80 48.86
C MET A 1 -5.79 -9.51 49.58
N LYS A 2 -4.49 -9.20 49.72
CA LYS A 2 -4.07 -7.88 50.26
C LYS A 2 -4.44 -6.80 49.24
N LYS A 3 -5.00 -5.67 49.69
CA LYS A 3 -5.51 -4.57 48.83
C LYS A 3 -4.52 -4.13 47.73
N GLY A 4 -3.21 -4.26 47.98
CA GLY A 4 -2.16 -3.96 47.00
C GLY A 4 -2.14 -4.86 45.75
N HIS A 5 -2.56 -6.12 45.83
CA HIS A 5 -2.62 -7.00 44.64
C HIS A 5 -3.77 -6.62 43.72
N ILE A 6 -4.88 -6.15 44.28
CA ILE A 6 -6.05 -5.69 43.52
C ILE A 6 -5.71 -4.39 42.77
N ILE A 7 -4.96 -3.49 43.41
CA ILE A 7 -4.46 -2.25 42.77
C ILE A 7 -3.46 -2.60 41.64
N GLY A 8 -2.51 -3.50 41.90
CA GLY A 8 -1.55 -3.94 40.88
C GLY A 8 -2.22 -4.61 39.68
N LEU A 9 -3.22 -5.47 39.91
CA LEU A 9 -3.98 -6.13 38.85
C LEU A 9 -4.83 -5.14 38.04
N GLY A 10 -5.35 -4.09 38.69
CA GLY A 10 -6.03 -2.99 38.01
C GLY A 10 -5.10 -2.21 37.07
N ILE A 11 -3.87 -1.91 37.50
CA ILE A 11 -2.88 -1.22 36.66
C ILE A 11 -2.51 -2.06 35.43
N ILE A 12 -2.29 -3.36 35.60
CA ILE A 12 -1.99 -4.27 34.49
C ILE A 12 -3.16 -4.32 33.50
N ALA A 13 -4.39 -4.41 33.99
CA ALA A 13 -5.58 -4.41 33.13
C ALA A 13 -5.69 -3.12 32.28
N VAL A 14 -5.45 -1.96 32.89
CA VAL A 14 -5.45 -0.67 32.17
C VAL A 14 -4.32 -0.62 31.13
N ALA A 15 -3.12 -1.09 31.47
CA ALA A 15 -1.99 -1.12 30.54
C ALA A 15 -2.29 -2.01 29.32
N ILE A 16 -2.91 -3.18 29.52
CA ILE A 16 -3.31 -4.07 28.43
C ILE A 16 -4.33 -3.40 27.51
N ILE A 17 -5.33 -2.73 28.06
CA ILE A 17 -6.34 -1.99 27.28
C ILE A 17 -5.66 -0.93 26.40
N ILE A 18 -4.73 -0.13 26.97
CA ILE A 18 -4.01 0.90 26.22
C ILE A 18 -3.19 0.30 25.08
N ILE A 19 -2.46 -0.80 25.32
CA ILE A 19 -1.66 -1.47 24.30
C ILE A 19 -2.56 -2.02 23.17
N MET A 20 -3.69 -2.63 23.51
CA MET A 20 -4.64 -3.14 22.52
C MET A 20 -5.21 -2.03 21.64
N SER A 21 -5.43 -0.83 22.19
CA SER A 21 -5.86 0.34 21.40
C SER A 21 -4.83 0.74 20.34
N MET A 22 -3.53 0.64 20.63
CA MET A 22 -2.46 1.10 19.72
C MET A 22 -2.25 0.18 18.51
N ILE A 23 -2.59 -1.11 18.61
CA ILE A 23 -2.46 -2.06 17.50
C ILE A 23 -3.43 -1.71 16.35
N GLY A 24 -4.53 -1.04 16.66
CA GLY A 24 -5.52 -0.55 15.70
C GLY A 24 -4.96 0.43 14.67
N ASP A 25 -3.99 1.27 15.02
CA ASP A 25 -3.54 2.38 14.17
C ASP A 25 -2.34 2.05 13.25
N ALA A 26 -1.63 0.95 13.48
CA ALA A 26 -0.42 0.63 12.71
C ALA A 26 -0.75 0.10 11.30
N SER A 27 -0.60 0.92 10.25
CA SER A 27 -0.75 0.49 8.85
C SER A 27 0.30 -0.56 8.47
N THR A 28 -0.13 -1.70 7.91
CA THR A 28 0.77 -2.80 7.50
C THR A 28 0.94 -2.87 5.98
N TYR A 29 1.96 -3.61 5.56
CA TYR A 29 2.17 -3.96 4.15
C TYR A 29 1.31 -5.16 3.79
N GLU A 30 0.39 -4.99 2.84
CA GLU A 30 -0.64 -5.97 2.50
C GLU A 30 -0.91 -5.96 0.98
N SER A 31 -1.66 -6.96 0.50
CA SER A 31 -2.11 -7.04 -0.90
C SER A 31 -3.48 -6.40 -1.12
N PHE A 32 -3.85 -6.13 -2.37
CA PHE A 32 -5.19 -5.65 -2.71
C PHE A 32 -6.28 -6.65 -2.34
N SER A 33 -5.98 -7.95 -2.41
CA SER A 33 -6.89 -9.02 -1.99
C SER A 33 -7.19 -8.94 -0.49
N ASN A 34 -6.16 -8.81 0.35
CA ASN A 34 -6.36 -8.71 1.80
C ASN A 34 -7.06 -7.40 2.19
N ALA A 35 -6.71 -6.30 1.53
CA ALA A 35 -7.36 -5.00 1.73
C ALA A 35 -8.87 -5.03 1.40
N LYS A 36 -9.26 -5.75 0.35
CA LYS A 36 -10.68 -5.95 0.00
C LYS A 36 -11.39 -6.81 1.05
N ALA A 37 -10.70 -7.81 1.60
CA ALA A 37 -11.22 -8.62 2.70
C ALA A 37 -11.38 -7.82 3.99
N MET A 38 -10.45 -6.90 4.30
CA MET A 38 -10.55 -5.96 5.44
C MET A 38 -11.78 -5.07 5.30
N LYS A 39 -12.00 -4.48 4.13
CA LYS A 39 -13.19 -3.66 3.85
C LYS A 39 -14.49 -4.44 4.01
N THR A 40 -14.52 -5.70 3.57
CA THR A 40 -15.70 -6.57 3.74
C THR A 40 -16.01 -6.85 5.22
N LYS A 41 -15.00 -6.78 6.10
CA LYS A 41 -15.15 -6.91 7.56
C LYS A 41 -15.49 -5.57 8.24
N GLY A 42 -15.61 -4.47 7.49
CA GLY A 42 -15.85 -3.13 8.01
C GLY A 42 -14.60 -2.43 8.55
N ASP A 43 -13.41 -2.89 8.16
CA ASP A 43 -12.14 -2.26 8.50
C ASP A 43 -11.71 -1.32 7.37
N ASP A 44 -11.72 -0.01 7.66
CA ASP A 44 -11.36 1.07 6.74
C ASP A 44 -9.92 1.56 6.91
N LYS A 45 -9.07 0.77 7.59
CA LYS A 45 -7.69 1.13 7.86
C LYS A 45 -6.86 1.24 6.59
N ALA A 46 -6.05 2.30 6.53
CA ALA A 46 -5.09 2.48 5.46
C ALA A 46 -3.95 1.45 5.56
N ILE A 47 -3.61 0.86 4.44
CA ILE A 47 -2.56 -0.14 4.29
C ILE A 47 -1.55 0.28 3.21
N HIS A 48 -0.39 -0.36 3.21
CA HIS A 48 0.64 -0.16 2.20
C HIS A 48 0.59 -1.30 1.19
N VAL A 49 0.20 -1.02 -0.05
CA VAL A 49 0.23 -2.02 -1.13
C VAL A 49 1.43 -1.77 -2.02
N VAL A 50 2.20 -2.83 -2.25
CA VAL A 50 3.41 -2.79 -3.07
C VAL A 50 3.14 -3.52 -4.39
N GLY A 51 3.53 -2.89 -5.49
CA GLY A 51 3.29 -3.47 -6.81
C GLY A 51 3.92 -2.67 -7.93
N GLN A 52 3.43 -2.93 -9.14
CA GLN A 52 3.92 -2.33 -10.37
C GLN A 52 2.74 -1.77 -11.16
N LEU A 53 2.99 -0.71 -11.92
CA LEU A 53 1.99 -0.22 -12.88
C LEU A 53 1.74 -1.28 -13.93
N LYS A 54 0.47 -1.43 -14.34
CA LYS A 54 0.12 -2.37 -15.41
C LYS A 54 0.87 -1.96 -16.68
N LYS A 55 1.62 -2.89 -17.25
CA LYS A 55 2.32 -2.70 -18.53
C LYS A 55 1.71 -3.60 -19.60
N GLY A 56 1.52 -3.05 -20.79
CA GLY A 56 1.08 -3.78 -21.97
C GLY A 56 2.18 -4.65 -22.58
N GLN A 57 1.86 -5.33 -23.69
CA GLN A 57 2.81 -6.19 -24.42
C GLN A 57 4.05 -5.44 -24.94
N SER A 58 3.95 -4.12 -25.14
CA SER A 58 5.06 -3.27 -25.58
C SER A 58 5.91 -2.73 -24.42
N GLY A 59 5.62 -3.10 -23.16
CA GLY A 59 6.32 -2.60 -21.97
C GLY A 59 5.92 -1.19 -21.52
N ASN A 60 5.02 -0.53 -22.25
CA ASN A 60 4.47 0.78 -21.88
C ASN A 60 3.41 0.63 -20.78
N VAL A 61 3.33 1.60 -19.88
CA VAL A 61 2.30 1.64 -18.84
C VAL A 61 0.93 1.89 -19.48
N GLU A 62 -0.05 1.08 -19.08
CA GLU A 62 -1.44 1.13 -19.55
C GLU A 62 -2.39 1.41 -18.37
N GLY A 63 -3.59 1.88 -18.68
CA GLY A 63 -4.65 2.06 -17.69
C GLY A 63 -4.52 3.29 -16.80
N ILE A 64 -3.73 4.31 -17.20
CA ILE A 64 -3.75 5.64 -16.57
C ILE A 64 -4.85 6.48 -17.21
N GLU A 65 -5.81 6.94 -16.41
CA GLU A 65 -6.92 7.79 -16.82
C GLU A 65 -6.87 9.09 -16.00
N ILE A 66 -6.56 10.21 -16.65
CA ILE A 66 -6.47 11.52 -15.98
C ILE A 66 -7.85 12.20 -16.02
N ASN A 67 -8.30 12.74 -14.89
CA ASN A 67 -9.55 13.51 -14.86
C ASN A 67 -9.43 14.83 -15.64
N GLU A 68 -10.56 15.36 -16.11
CA GLU A 68 -10.62 16.56 -16.96
C GLU A 68 -9.95 17.79 -16.31
N ASP A 69 -10.06 17.89 -14.98
CA ASP A 69 -9.47 18.95 -14.17
C ASP A 69 -7.94 18.83 -13.98
N LYS A 70 -7.35 17.68 -14.35
CA LYS A 70 -5.93 17.33 -14.17
C LYS A 70 -5.44 17.39 -12.72
N THR A 71 -6.36 17.38 -11.76
CA THR A 71 -6.04 17.39 -10.32
C THR A 71 -6.03 16.00 -9.70
N SER A 72 -6.53 15.00 -10.42
CA SER A 72 -6.63 13.62 -9.96
C SER A 72 -6.59 12.66 -11.15
N PHE A 73 -6.31 11.40 -10.87
CA PHE A 73 -6.27 10.36 -11.89
C PHE A 73 -6.54 8.97 -11.31
N TYR A 74 -6.87 8.05 -12.21
CA TYR A 74 -6.92 6.62 -11.95
C TYR A 74 -5.77 5.91 -12.64
N PHE A 75 -5.31 4.81 -12.06
CA PHE A 75 -4.31 3.96 -12.68
C PHE A 75 -4.55 2.49 -12.35
N LEU A 76 -4.12 1.59 -13.24
CA LEU A 76 -4.09 0.16 -12.98
C LEU A 76 -2.74 -0.24 -12.35
N MET A 77 -2.83 -0.94 -11.24
CA MET A 77 -1.68 -1.45 -10.51
C MET A 77 -1.85 -2.95 -10.30
N VAL A 78 -0.76 -3.70 -10.45
CA VAL A 78 -0.69 -5.12 -10.14
C VAL A 78 0.19 -5.27 -8.90
N ASP A 79 -0.36 -5.81 -7.81
CA ASP A 79 0.42 -6.08 -6.60
C ASP A 79 1.35 -7.29 -6.76
N ASN A 80 2.17 -7.55 -5.74
CA ASN A 80 3.09 -8.68 -5.72
C ASN A 80 2.40 -10.06 -5.74
N GLU A 81 1.10 -10.14 -5.43
CA GLU A 81 0.31 -11.37 -5.50
C GLU A 81 -0.34 -11.56 -6.88
N GLY A 82 -0.15 -10.60 -7.80
CA GLY A 82 -0.73 -10.62 -9.14
C GLY A 82 -2.15 -10.08 -9.21
N THR A 83 -2.65 -9.47 -8.14
CA THR A 83 -3.98 -8.85 -8.13
C THR A 83 -3.91 -7.52 -8.87
N GLU A 84 -4.67 -7.41 -9.96
CA GLU A 84 -4.87 -6.17 -10.68
C GLU A 84 -5.98 -5.34 -10.02
N GLN A 85 -5.69 -4.08 -9.71
CA GLN A 85 -6.64 -3.18 -9.06
C GLN A 85 -6.57 -1.78 -9.69
N LYS A 86 -7.75 -1.18 -9.88
CA LYS A 86 -7.89 0.23 -10.23
C LYS A 86 -7.75 1.08 -8.97
N VAL A 87 -6.78 1.99 -8.98
CA VAL A 87 -6.47 2.88 -7.88
C VAL A 87 -6.80 4.31 -8.27
N PHE A 88 -7.49 5.04 -7.39
CA PHE A 88 -7.72 6.47 -7.51
C PHE A 88 -6.70 7.24 -6.66
N TYR A 89 -6.15 8.32 -7.22
CA TYR A 89 -5.27 9.24 -6.50
C TYR A 89 -5.72 10.67 -6.72
N ASN A 90 -5.94 11.40 -5.63
CA ASN A 90 -6.48 12.75 -5.63
C ASN A 90 -5.40 13.85 -5.71
N GLU A 91 -4.35 13.60 -6.51
CA GLU A 91 -3.35 14.59 -6.87
C GLU A 91 -2.95 14.42 -8.34
N PRO A 92 -2.32 15.43 -8.97
CA PRO A 92 -1.84 15.33 -10.35
C PRO A 92 -0.85 14.17 -10.54
N VAL A 93 -0.79 13.63 -11.78
CA VAL A 93 0.14 12.56 -12.14
C VAL A 93 1.60 13.00 -11.90
N PRO A 94 2.38 12.25 -11.10
CA PRO A 94 3.80 12.55 -10.92
C PRO A 94 4.56 12.48 -12.26
N PRO A 95 5.52 13.37 -12.53
CA PRO A 95 6.20 13.46 -13.83
C PRO A 95 6.95 12.18 -14.22
N ASP A 96 7.40 11.40 -13.23
CA ASP A 96 8.14 10.16 -13.42
C ASP A 96 7.30 8.90 -13.24
N PHE A 97 5.97 9.04 -13.11
CA PHE A 97 5.10 7.94 -12.70
C PHE A 97 5.21 6.72 -13.63
N SER A 98 5.18 6.95 -14.94
CA SER A 98 5.31 5.89 -15.95
C SER A 98 6.68 5.20 -15.98
N ARG A 99 7.71 5.80 -15.37
CA ARG A 99 9.07 5.28 -15.30
C ARG A 99 9.37 4.53 -14.00
N ALA A 100 8.44 4.53 -13.04
CA ALA A 100 8.62 3.80 -11.79
C ALA A 100 8.74 2.30 -12.06
N GLU A 101 9.76 1.67 -11.46
CA GLU A 101 9.88 0.20 -11.48
C GLU A 101 8.90 -0.43 -10.50
N GLN A 102 8.73 0.22 -9.35
CA GLN A 102 7.87 -0.23 -8.28
C GLN A 102 7.16 0.98 -7.68
N VAL A 103 5.89 0.78 -7.35
CA VAL A 103 5.02 1.76 -6.72
C VAL A 103 4.49 1.18 -5.42
N VAL A 104 4.49 2.00 -4.38
CA VAL A 104 3.82 1.71 -3.11
C VAL A 104 2.68 2.70 -2.98
N VAL A 105 1.45 2.19 -2.84
CA VAL A 105 0.26 3.01 -2.58
C VAL A 105 -0.12 2.84 -1.12
N ILE A 106 -0.44 3.95 -0.46
CA ILE A 106 -0.94 3.97 0.91
C ILE A 106 -2.38 4.44 0.85
N GLY A 107 -3.31 3.63 1.33
CA GLY A 107 -4.73 3.95 1.25
C GLY A 107 -5.62 2.79 1.64
N ALA A 108 -6.90 2.90 1.32
CA ALA A 108 -7.91 1.91 1.66
C ALA A 108 -8.99 1.81 0.57
N TYR A 109 -9.76 0.72 0.60
CA TYR A 109 -10.97 0.60 -0.22
C TYR A 109 -12.07 1.51 0.33
N LYS A 110 -12.57 2.42 -0.51
CA LYS A 110 -13.80 3.17 -0.17
C LYS A 110 -15.05 2.36 -0.49
N ASP A 111 -15.01 1.65 -1.62
CA ASP A 111 -16.06 0.76 -2.12
C ASP A 111 -15.49 -0.62 -2.46
N GLN A 112 -16.32 -1.56 -2.93
CA GLN A 112 -15.88 -2.94 -3.22
C GLN A 112 -14.82 -3.04 -4.33
N ASP A 113 -14.80 -2.09 -5.27
CA ASP A 113 -13.96 -2.16 -6.47
C ASP A 113 -13.04 -0.95 -6.64
N LEU A 114 -13.06 0.00 -5.71
CA LEU A 114 -12.24 1.21 -5.77
C LEU A 114 -11.32 1.34 -4.56
N PHE A 115 -10.02 1.21 -4.80
CA PHE A 115 -8.98 1.55 -3.86
C PHE A 115 -8.62 3.03 -4.00
N VAL A 116 -8.68 3.79 -2.91
CA VAL A 116 -8.31 5.21 -2.89
C VAL A 116 -6.96 5.32 -2.19
N ALA A 117 -5.96 5.80 -2.91
CA ALA A 117 -4.65 6.11 -2.38
C ALA A 117 -4.65 7.52 -1.78
N ASP A 118 -4.19 7.62 -0.53
CA ASP A 118 -3.88 8.89 0.14
C ASP A 118 -2.46 9.33 -0.17
N LYS A 119 -1.56 8.39 -0.47
CA LYS A 119 -0.17 8.68 -0.80
C LYS A 119 0.41 7.64 -1.76
N ILE A 120 1.28 8.10 -2.65
CA ILE A 120 2.07 7.26 -3.55
C ILE A 120 3.56 7.44 -3.25
N LEU A 121 4.29 6.34 -3.15
CA LEU A 121 5.75 6.32 -3.09
C LEU A 121 6.27 5.56 -4.32
N MET A 122 7.15 6.19 -5.08
CA MET A 122 7.75 5.58 -6.27
C MET A 122 9.18 5.19 -5.98
N LYS A 123 9.59 4.00 -6.42
CA LYS A 123 11.00 3.64 -6.49
C LYS A 123 11.51 3.87 -7.91
N CYS A 124 12.56 4.69 -8.00
CA CYS A 124 13.33 4.84 -9.22
C CYS A 124 14.34 3.70 -9.36
N PRO A 125 14.71 3.30 -10.59
CA PRO A 125 15.79 2.35 -10.84
C PRO A 125 17.05 2.80 -10.09
N SER A 126 17.60 1.94 -9.25
CA SER A 126 18.89 2.25 -8.62
C SER A 126 19.97 2.17 -9.70
N LYS A 127 20.72 3.26 -9.86
CA LYS A 127 21.81 3.46 -10.83
C LYS A 127 22.98 2.46 -10.78
N TYR A 128 22.91 1.37 -10.00
CA TYR A 128 24.01 0.43 -9.74
C TYR A 128 23.70 -1.05 -10.01
N GLN A 129 22.59 -1.37 -10.69
CA GLN A 129 22.21 -2.76 -10.99
C GLN A 129 22.73 -3.24 -12.36
N GLU A 130 23.93 -2.81 -12.74
CA GLU A 130 24.72 -3.43 -13.79
C GLU A 130 26.10 -3.74 -13.19
N THR A 131 26.61 -4.96 -13.44
CA THR A 131 27.94 -5.49 -13.06
C THR A 131 27.97 -6.51 -11.91
N GLU A 132 27.09 -7.50 -11.93
CA GLU A 132 27.51 -8.87 -11.56
C GLU A 132 26.94 -9.81 -12.63
N LEU A 133 27.70 -10.85 -13.02
CA LEU A 133 27.39 -11.85 -14.07
C LEU A 133 27.94 -11.61 -15.49
N LYS A 134 29.20 -11.20 -15.64
CA LYS A 134 30.01 -11.55 -16.84
C LYS A 134 31.47 -11.86 -16.50
N THR A 135 31.73 -12.66 -15.47
CA THR A 135 33.07 -13.26 -15.26
C THR A 135 32.97 -14.58 -14.49
N ALA A 136 32.37 -15.59 -15.10
CA ALA A 136 32.54 -16.99 -14.69
C ALA A 136 32.43 -17.86 -15.94
N GLY A 137 33.38 -17.67 -16.84
CA GLY A 137 33.42 -18.29 -18.15
C GLY A 137 34.76 -18.00 -18.80
N MET A 138 35.82 -18.43 -18.15
CA MET A 138 37.15 -18.69 -18.71
C MET A 138 37.89 -19.63 -17.76
#